data_AF-A0A3M1WM12-F1
#
_entry.id   AF-A0A3M1WM12-F1
#
_cell.length_a   1.000
_cell.length_b   1.000
_cell.length_c   1.000
_cell.angle_alpha   90.00
_cell.angle_beta   90.00
_cell.angle_gamma   90.00
#
_symmetry.space_group_name_H-M   'P 1'
#
loop_
_entity.id
_entity.type
_entity.pdbx_description
1 polymer ?
#
loop_
_entity_poly.entity_id
_entity_poly.type
_entity_poly.pdbx_seq_one_letter_code
_entity_poly.pdbx_strand_id
1 'polypeptide(L)'
;EQRLRRLRQLLLWAGLPGLVYFVWRVWYFGEWLPLPFLVKGVASPERVGLFDPVSLRYLGILWLRYLSPLLVLFFWYGRKPDRPKRRNLGVIFFSFVLLPSLFYTTITLEQNVANRFVLPLWVGSLSLVALHLPWRRPTWLLGTLFLMLSLVYSSVYGWRSLPYRYSQNPELGAALADIPAHRMAVSEAGHLPYYSGWKTLDLWGLQYAHPGHPGGGS
;
A
#
# COMPACT_ATOMS: atom_id res chain seq x y z
N GLU A 1 20.24 -13.93 27.30
CA GLU A 1 20.53 -12.52 26.93
C GLU A 1 20.27 -12.16 25.46
N GLN A 2 20.81 -12.87 24.47
CA GLN A 2 20.67 -12.48 23.05
C GLN A 2 19.21 -12.41 22.57
N ARG A 3 18.31 -13.27 23.08
CA ARG A 3 16.86 -13.21 22.79
C ARG A 3 16.20 -11.93 23.32
N LEU A 4 16.50 -11.55 24.56
CA LEU A 4 15.96 -10.32 25.19
C LEU A 4 16.43 -9.07 24.45
N ARG A 5 17.70 -9.03 24.02
CA ARG A 5 18.22 -7.93 23.19
C ARG A 5 17.48 -7.81 21.85
N ARG A 6 17.19 -8.93 21.18
CA ARG A 6 16.41 -8.95 19.93
C ARG A 6 14.97 -8.52 20.14
N LEU A 7 14.32 -8.99 21.21
CA LEU A 7 12.96 -8.59 21.54
C LEU A 7 12.88 -7.07 21.83
N ARG A 8 13.82 -6.54 22.61
CA ARG A 8 13.93 -5.11 22.86
C ARG A 8 14.13 -4.31 21.56
N GLN A 9 14.99 -4.79 20.66
CA GLN A 9 15.18 -4.16 19.35
C GLN A 9 13.88 -4.19 18.52
N LEU A 10 13.15 -5.30 18.50
CA LEU A 10 11.85 -5.38 17.81
C LEU A 10 10.83 -4.40 18.39
N LEU A 11 10.72 -4.31 19.71
CA LEU A 11 9.82 -3.37 20.38
C LEU A 11 10.20 -1.92 20.09
N LEU A 12 11.49 -1.58 20.09
CA LEU A 12 11.96 -0.22 19.79
C LEU A 12 11.78 0.14 18.31
N TRP A 13 12.13 -0.75 17.38
CA TRP A 13 12.16 -0.44 15.95
C TRP A 13 10.83 -0.66 15.24
N ALA A 14 9.98 -1.56 15.72
CA ALA A 14 8.67 -1.83 15.13
C ALA A 14 7.52 -1.44 16.08
N GLY A 15 7.64 -1.76 17.37
CA GLY A 15 6.60 -1.47 18.36
C GLY A 15 6.37 0.03 18.57
N LEU A 16 7.44 0.80 18.77
CA LEU A 16 7.33 2.24 19.03
C LEU A 16 6.76 3.01 17.81
N PRO A 17 7.26 2.85 16.57
CA PRO A 17 6.64 3.51 15.42
C PRO A 17 5.19 3.05 15.18
N GLY A 18 4.91 1.77 15.39
CA GLY A 18 3.55 1.24 15.29
C GLY A 18 2.60 1.87 16.31
N LEU A 19 3.04 2.05 17.56
CA LEU A 19 2.27 2.72 18.60
C LEU A 19 2.07 4.20 18.30
N VAL A 20 3.11 4.92 17.85
CA VAL A 20 3.01 6.32 17.45
C VAL A 20 2.00 6.50 16.32
N TYR A 21 2.08 5.65 15.28
CA TYR A 21 1.10 5.64 14.20
C TYR A 21 -0.31 5.35 14.71
N PHE A 22 -0.46 4.36 15.59
CA PHE A 22 -1.75 4.00 16.16
C PHE A 22 -2.38 5.14 16.96
N VAL A 23 -1.61 5.79 17.85
CA VAL A 23 -2.06 6.96 18.63
C VAL A 23 -2.45 8.11 17.72
N TRP A 24 -1.60 8.46 16.74
CA TRP A 24 -1.91 9.49 15.76
C TRP A 24 -3.19 9.18 15.00
N ARG A 25 -3.37 7.92 14.59
CA ARG A 25 -4.53 7.44 13.87
C ARG A 25 -5.80 7.55 14.73
N VAL A 26 -5.76 7.13 15.99
CA VAL A 26 -6.92 7.26 16.91
C VAL A 26 -7.27 8.73 17.11
N TRP A 27 -6.27 9.59 17.29
CA TRP A 27 -6.48 11.04 17.40
C TRP A 27 -7.08 11.64 16.12
N TYR A 28 -6.61 11.22 14.94
CA TYR A 28 -7.03 11.74 13.63
C TYR A 28 -8.37 11.18 13.13
N PHE A 29 -8.78 9.98 13.55
CA PHE A 29 -10.06 9.40 13.11
C PHE A 29 -11.12 9.37 14.21
N GLY A 30 -10.74 9.62 15.47
CA GLY A 30 -11.63 9.51 16.63
C GLY A 30 -12.00 8.07 16.99
N GLU A 31 -11.43 7.06 16.31
CA GLU A 31 -11.85 5.66 16.42
C GLU A 31 -10.69 4.77 16.86
N TRP A 32 -10.97 3.80 17.73
CA TRP A 32 -9.98 2.82 18.20
C TRP A 32 -9.67 1.74 17.15
N LEU A 33 -10.71 1.28 16.45
CA LEU A 33 -10.57 0.25 15.41
C LEU A 33 -10.41 0.90 14.05
N PRO A 34 -9.58 0.32 13.14
CA PRO A 34 -9.46 0.79 11.77
C PRO A 34 -10.85 0.93 11.16
N LEU A 35 -11.06 2.00 10.39
CA LEU A 35 -12.32 2.20 9.69
C LEU A 35 -12.60 0.94 8.86
N PRO A 36 -13.82 0.39 8.92
CA PRO A 36 -14.15 -0.72 8.06
C PRO A 36 -13.90 -0.25 6.63
N PHE A 37 -13.12 -1.02 5.85
CA PHE A 37 -12.90 -0.76 4.44
C PHE A 37 -14.21 -1.02 3.69
N LEU A 38 -15.22 -0.17 3.89
CA LEU A 38 -16.46 -0.12 3.14
C LEU A 38 -16.18 0.54 1.79
N VAL A 39 -15.25 -0.05 1.05
CA VAL A 39 -14.99 0.34 -0.32
C VAL A 39 -16.12 -0.26 -1.13
N LYS A 40 -17.07 0.57 -1.54
CA LYS A 40 -18.02 0.23 -2.58
C LYS A 40 -17.22 0.06 -3.87
N GLY A 41 -16.75 -1.16 -4.12
CA GLY A 41 -16.13 -1.50 -5.39
C GLY A 41 -17.17 -1.42 -6.49
N VAL A 42 -16.73 -1.17 -7.73
CA VAL A 42 -17.59 -1.48 -8.89
C VAL A 42 -17.98 -2.95 -8.74
N ALA A 43 -19.27 -3.25 -8.82
CA ALA A 43 -19.77 -4.62 -8.65
C ALA A 43 -18.97 -5.56 -9.57
N SER A 44 -17.99 -6.26 -9.00
CA SER A 44 -17.14 -7.14 -9.80
C SER A 44 -17.99 -8.37 -10.14
N PRO A 45 -18.15 -8.70 -11.43
CA PRO A 45 -18.94 -9.83 -11.83
C PRO A 45 -18.27 -11.09 -11.26
N GLU A 46 -18.96 -11.69 -10.30
CA GLU A 46 -18.73 -13.02 -9.73
C GLU A 46 -17.33 -13.27 -9.16
N ARG A 47 -17.21 -13.16 -7.83
CA ARG A 47 -16.03 -13.66 -7.11
C ARG A 47 -15.90 -15.17 -7.33
N VAL A 48 -14.69 -15.65 -7.54
CA VAL A 48 -14.39 -17.10 -7.57
C VAL A 48 -14.05 -17.52 -6.14
N GLY A 49 -15.08 -17.89 -5.38
CA GLY A 49 -14.95 -18.19 -3.95
C GLY A 49 -14.52 -16.95 -3.15
N LEU A 50 -13.38 -17.03 -2.47
CA LEU A 50 -12.80 -15.92 -1.70
C LEU A 50 -11.99 -14.94 -2.55
N PHE A 51 -11.73 -15.26 -3.82
CA PHE A 51 -10.79 -14.50 -4.64
C PHE A 51 -11.49 -13.60 -5.66
N ASP A 52 -10.92 -12.41 -5.85
CA ASP A 52 -11.32 -11.46 -6.87
C ASP A 52 -10.51 -11.72 -8.17
N PRO A 53 -11.17 -12.08 -9.29
CA PRO A 53 -10.48 -12.44 -10.53
C PRO A 53 -9.63 -11.32 -11.12
N VAL A 54 -10.07 -10.06 -10.99
CA VAL A 54 -9.34 -8.89 -11.48
C VAL A 54 -8.04 -8.74 -10.69
N SER A 55 -8.12 -8.88 -9.37
CA SER A 55 -6.99 -8.77 -8.45
C SER A 55 -6.02 -9.94 -8.63
N LEU A 56 -6.52 -11.16 -8.85
CA LEU A 56 -5.71 -12.32 -9.22
C LEU A 56 -4.91 -12.08 -10.50
N ARG A 57 -5.57 -11.65 -11.59
CA ARG A 57 -4.90 -11.38 -12.87
C ARG A 57 -3.86 -10.29 -12.71
N TYR A 58 -4.22 -9.21 -12.03
CA TYR A 58 -3.34 -8.07 -11.80
C TYR A 58 -2.11 -8.47 -10.98
N LEU A 59 -2.28 -9.18 -9.86
CA LEU A 59 -1.16 -9.70 -9.07
C LEU A 59 -0.33 -10.71 -9.85
N GLY A 60 -0.94 -11.57 -10.67
CA GLY A 60 -0.22 -12.49 -11.56
C GLY A 60 0.75 -11.76 -12.49
N ILE A 61 0.31 -10.64 -13.08
CA ILE A 61 1.18 -9.79 -13.92
C ILE A 61 2.33 -9.21 -13.09
N LEU A 62 2.06 -8.72 -11.87
CA LEU A 62 3.10 -8.16 -10.99
C LEU A 62 4.08 -9.23 -10.52
N TRP A 63 3.61 -10.44 -10.20
CA TRP A 63 4.44 -11.58 -9.86
C TRP A 63 5.36 -11.96 -11.02
N LEU A 64 4.81 -12.05 -12.23
CA LEU A 64 5.58 -12.32 -13.43
C LEU A 64 6.65 -11.24 -13.66
N ARG A 65 6.28 -9.97 -13.48
CA ARG A 65 7.15 -8.83 -13.78
C ARG A 65 8.23 -8.58 -12.72
N TYR A 66 7.90 -8.72 -11.43
CA TYR A 66 8.77 -8.30 -10.33
C TYR A 66 9.36 -9.46 -9.55
N LEU A 67 8.63 -10.57 -9.45
CA LEU A 67 9.01 -11.68 -8.61
C LEU A 67 9.74 -12.79 -9.36
N SER A 68 9.45 -13.00 -10.65
CA SER A 68 10.14 -14.02 -11.45
C SER A 68 11.67 -13.88 -11.45
N PRO A 69 12.29 -12.66 -11.53
CA PRO A 69 13.75 -12.54 -11.47
C PRO A 69 14.28 -12.92 -10.08
N LEU A 70 13.51 -12.65 -9.04
CA LEU A 70 13.88 -12.93 -7.65
C LEU A 70 13.72 -14.40 -7.30
N LEU A 71 12.71 -15.07 -7.84
CA LEU A 71 12.55 -16.50 -7.72
C LEU A 71 13.72 -17.22 -8.41
N VAL A 72 14.12 -16.78 -9.61
CA VAL A 72 15.32 -17.32 -10.29
C VAL A 72 16.56 -17.13 -9.43
N LEU A 73 16.78 -15.93 -8.87
CA LEU A 73 17.90 -15.67 -7.97
C LEU A 73 17.81 -16.50 -6.67
N PHE A 74 16.62 -16.64 -6.10
CA PHE A 74 16.36 -17.42 -4.89
C PHE A 74 16.66 -18.90 -5.11
N PHE A 75 16.18 -19.50 -6.21
CA PHE A 75 16.44 -20.90 -6.53
C PHE A 75 17.90 -21.14 -6.93
N TRP A 76 18.51 -20.23 -7.71
CA TRP A 76 19.91 -20.33 -8.09
C TRP A 76 20.83 -20.28 -6.87
N TYR A 77 20.64 -19.28 -6.01
CA TYR A 77 21.50 -19.07 -4.84
C TYR A 77 21.16 -20.03 -3.70
N GLY A 78 19.88 -20.39 -3.59
CA GLY A 78 19.35 -21.37 -2.66
C GLY A 78 20.02 -22.72 -2.79
N ARG A 79 20.58 -23.11 -3.94
CA ARG A 79 21.33 -24.38 -4.10
C ARG A 79 22.53 -24.55 -3.15
N LYS A 80 23.05 -23.48 -2.54
CA LYS A 80 24.13 -23.60 -1.54
C LYS A 80 23.62 -24.17 -0.20
N PRO A 81 24.40 -25.00 0.52
CA PRO A 81 23.89 -25.82 1.64
C PRO A 81 23.65 -25.08 2.96
N ASP A 82 23.72 -23.76 2.98
CA ASP A 82 23.74 -22.97 4.22
C ASP A 82 22.32 -22.84 4.82
N ARG A 83 21.89 -23.90 5.56
CA ARG A 83 20.55 -24.06 6.14
C ARG A 83 19.99 -22.85 6.90
N PRO A 84 20.74 -22.12 7.76
CA PRO A 84 20.16 -20.99 8.50
C PRO A 84 19.77 -19.83 7.57
N LYS A 85 20.49 -19.64 6.46
CA LYS A 85 20.15 -18.59 5.47
C LYS A 85 18.86 -18.94 4.73
N ARG A 86 18.65 -20.20 4.36
CA ARG A 86 17.40 -20.66 3.71
C ARG A 86 16.17 -20.40 4.58
N ARG A 87 16.24 -20.66 5.88
CA ARG A 87 15.10 -20.42 6.80
C ARG A 87 14.69 -18.95 6.83
N ASN A 88 15.66 -18.05 6.98
CA ASN A 88 15.38 -16.61 7.04
C ASN A 88 14.76 -16.11 5.73
N LEU A 89 15.24 -16.59 4.59
CA LEU A 89 14.65 -16.23 3.30
C LEU A 89 13.22 -16.75 3.15
N GLY A 90 12.95 -17.98 3.57
CA GLY A 90 11.60 -18.53 3.57
C GLY A 90 10.65 -17.66 4.40
N VAL A 91 11.09 -17.20 5.58
CA VAL A 91 10.31 -16.28 6.43
C VAL A 91 10.08 -14.94 5.75
N ILE A 92 11.11 -14.33 5.13
CA ILE A 92 10.97 -13.04 4.42
C ILE A 92 10.02 -13.19 3.23
N PHE A 93 10.22 -14.22 2.40
CA PHE A 93 9.36 -14.53 1.27
C PHE A 93 7.91 -14.73 1.72
N PHE A 94 7.70 -15.56 2.74
CA PHE A 94 6.35 -15.79 3.26
C PHE A 94 5.71 -14.49 3.76
N SER A 95 6.43 -13.71 4.57
CA SER A 95 5.86 -12.55 5.28
C SER A 95 5.63 -11.34 4.38
N PHE A 96 6.51 -11.08 3.42
CA PHE A 96 6.46 -9.86 2.60
C PHE A 96 5.97 -10.08 1.18
N VAL A 97 6.01 -11.32 0.69
CA VAL A 97 5.64 -11.65 -0.69
C VAL A 97 4.36 -12.47 -0.72
N LEU A 98 4.39 -13.68 -0.14
CA LEU A 98 3.28 -14.62 -0.28
C LEU A 98 2.03 -14.17 0.49
N LEU A 99 2.18 -13.89 1.79
CA LEU A 99 1.04 -13.56 2.65
C LEU A 99 0.32 -12.26 2.19
N PRO A 100 1.01 -11.14 1.91
CA PRO A 100 0.35 -9.95 1.38
C PRO A 100 -0.31 -10.21 0.02
N SER A 101 0.33 -10.99 -0.86
CA SER A 101 -0.27 -11.30 -2.17
C SER A 101 -1.57 -12.09 -2.02
N LEU A 102 -1.59 -13.12 -1.17
CA LEU A 102 -2.79 -13.90 -0.89
C LEU A 102 -3.90 -13.07 -0.24
N PHE A 103 -3.54 -12.09 0.59
CA PHE A 103 -4.52 -11.16 1.13
C PHE A 103 -5.07 -10.24 0.02
N TYR A 104 -4.20 -9.69 -0.83
CA TYR A 104 -4.62 -8.79 -1.90
C TYR A 104 -5.37 -9.47 -3.04
N THR A 105 -5.36 -10.81 -3.14
CA THR A 105 -6.24 -11.53 -4.06
C THR A 105 -7.67 -11.67 -3.54
N THR A 106 -7.95 -11.41 -2.24
CA THR A 106 -9.29 -11.53 -1.66
C THR A 106 -10.05 -10.20 -1.57
N ILE A 107 -9.38 -9.09 -1.90
CA ILE A 107 -9.96 -7.74 -1.89
C ILE A 107 -9.86 -7.09 -3.26
N THR A 108 -10.74 -6.14 -3.55
CA THR A 108 -10.69 -5.38 -4.80
C THR A 108 -9.53 -4.38 -4.78
N LEU A 109 -8.72 -4.37 -5.84
CA LEU A 109 -7.56 -3.48 -5.96
C LEU A 109 -7.87 -2.15 -6.65
N GLU A 110 -9.12 -1.70 -6.66
CA GLU A 110 -9.52 -0.41 -7.26
C GLU A 110 -8.83 0.77 -6.60
N GLN A 111 -8.64 0.69 -5.28
CA GLN A 111 -7.92 1.67 -4.49
C GLN A 111 -6.39 1.48 -4.53
N ASN A 112 -5.87 0.60 -5.37
CA ASN A 112 -4.42 0.38 -5.51
C ASN A 112 -3.76 1.49 -6.34
N VAL A 113 -4.05 2.74 -5.99
CA VAL A 113 -3.46 3.93 -6.59
C VAL A 113 -1.94 3.84 -6.52
N ALA A 114 -1.29 4.07 -7.65
CA ALA A 114 0.16 3.97 -7.81
C ALA A 114 0.77 2.63 -7.33
N ASN A 115 -0.02 1.55 -7.36
CA ASN A 115 0.39 0.22 -6.95
C ASN A 115 0.84 0.16 -5.47
N ARG A 116 0.29 1.02 -4.61
CA ARG A 116 0.67 1.14 -3.19
C ARG A 116 0.54 -0.16 -2.39
N PHE A 117 -0.42 -1.02 -2.74
CA PHE A 117 -0.62 -2.32 -2.09
C PHE A 117 0.49 -3.33 -2.43
N VAL A 118 1.28 -3.05 -3.47
CA VAL A 118 2.41 -3.86 -3.90
C VAL A 118 3.70 -3.47 -3.15
N LEU A 119 3.67 -2.41 -2.33
CA LEU A 119 4.86 -1.97 -1.58
C LEU A 119 5.47 -3.07 -0.69
N PRO A 120 4.71 -3.92 0.03
CA PRO A 120 5.29 -5.03 0.79
C PRO A 120 6.08 -6.01 -0.11
N LEU A 121 5.56 -6.28 -1.32
CA LEU A 121 6.26 -7.11 -2.32
C LEU A 121 7.59 -6.46 -2.70
N TRP A 122 7.62 -5.15 -2.93
CA TRP A 122 8.86 -4.40 -3.23
C TRP A 122 9.88 -4.46 -2.09
N VAL A 123 9.44 -4.18 -0.86
CA VAL A 123 10.31 -4.17 0.32
C VAL A 123 10.84 -5.57 0.62
N GLY A 124 9.98 -6.60 0.53
CA GLY A 124 10.39 -7.99 0.67
C GLY A 124 11.43 -8.40 -0.37
N SER A 125 11.17 -8.04 -1.62
CA SER A 125 12.07 -8.28 -2.75
C SER A 125 13.45 -7.65 -2.57
N LEU A 126 13.48 -6.36 -2.22
CA LEU A 126 14.72 -5.64 -1.94
C LEU A 126 15.45 -6.24 -0.73
N SER A 127 14.72 -6.63 0.32
CA SER A 127 15.30 -7.27 1.50
C SER A 127 15.94 -8.61 1.16
N LEU A 128 15.30 -9.41 0.29
CA LEU A 128 15.85 -10.67 -0.21
C LEU A 128 17.14 -10.45 -1.01
N VAL A 129 17.17 -9.44 -1.88
CA VAL A 129 18.38 -9.05 -2.62
C VAL A 129 19.49 -8.58 -1.69
N ALA A 130 19.19 -7.64 -0.79
CA ALA A 130 20.17 -7.02 0.11
C ALA A 130 20.80 -8.00 1.08
N LEU A 131 20.02 -8.95 1.61
CA LEU A 131 20.50 -9.92 2.60
C LEU A 131 21.20 -11.13 1.98
N HIS A 132 21.10 -11.33 0.67
CA HIS A 132 21.53 -12.59 0.06
C HIS A 132 22.49 -12.46 -1.12
N LEU A 133 22.39 -11.38 -1.89
CA LEU A 133 23.36 -11.12 -2.93
C LEU A 133 24.59 -10.43 -2.29
N PRO A 134 25.81 -10.98 -2.48
CA PRO A 134 26.99 -10.32 -2.00
C PRO A 134 27.12 -8.97 -2.71
N TRP A 135 27.15 -7.88 -1.93
CA TRP A 135 27.25 -6.49 -2.41
C TRP A 135 28.30 -6.29 -3.51
N ARG A 136 29.38 -7.08 -3.50
CA ARG A 136 30.49 -7.00 -4.45
C ARG A 136 30.22 -7.62 -5.82
N ARG A 137 29.07 -8.26 -6.05
CA ARG A 137 28.75 -8.87 -7.36
C ARG A 137 27.89 -7.93 -8.21
N PRO A 138 28.13 -7.85 -9.53
CA PRO A 138 27.33 -7.03 -10.44
C PRO A 138 25.84 -7.43 -10.43
N THR A 139 25.52 -8.68 -10.10
CA THR A 139 24.14 -9.15 -9.94
C THR A 139 23.36 -8.42 -8.86
N TRP A 140 24.04 -7.95 -7.79
CA TRP A 140 23.39 -7.14 -6.74
C TRP A 140 22.99 -5.76 -7.27
N LEU A 141 23.91 -5.11 -7.99
CA LEU A 141 23.66 -3.82 -8.65
C LEU A 141 22.54 -3.93 -9.68
N LEU A 142 22.60 -4.93 -10.56
CA LEU A 142 21.58 -5.15 -11.59
C LEU A 142 20.21 -5.48 -11.00
N GLY A 143 20.16 -6.34 -9.97
CA GLY A 143 18.91 -6.67 -9.28
C GLY A 143 18.31 -5.47 -8.55
N THR A 144 19.14 -4.71 -7.84
CA THR A 144 18.70 -3.50 -7.13
C THR A 144 18.23 -2.42 -8.11
N LEU A 145 19.00 -2.18 -9.18
CA LEU A 145 18.65 -1.21 -10.23
C LEU A 145 17.36 -1.61 -10.94
N PHE A 146 17.19 -2.88 -11.30
CA PHE A 146 15.95 -3.38 -11.88
C PHE A 146 14.77 -3.13 -10.96
N LEU A 147 14.90 -3.45 -9.67
CA LEU A 147 13.82 -3.22 -8.71
C LEU A 147 13.50 -1.73 -8.54
N MET A 148 14.52 -0.88 -8.47
CA MET A 148 14.35 0.57 -8.34
C MET A 148 13.70 1.17 -9.59
N LEU A 149 14.19 0.85 -10.79
CA LEU A 149 13.59 1.31 -12.05
C LEU A 149 12.14 0.88 -12.18
N SER A 150 11.84 -0.32 -11.70
CA SER A 150 10.51 -0.85 -11.78
C SER A 150 9.56 -0.25 -10.75
N LEU A 151 10.04 0.10 -9.54
CA LEU A 151 9.30 0.90 -8.57
C LEU A 151 9.04 2.31 -9.11
N VAL A 152 10.05 2.95 -9.72
CA VAL A 152 9.91 4.26 -10.35
C VAL A 152 8.92 4.21 -11.51
N TYR A 153 9.03 3.23 -12.40
CA TYR A 153 8.09 3.04 -13.50
C TYR A 153 6.66 2.87 -12.98
N SER A 154 6.47 1.99 -11.99
CA SER A 154 5.18 1.76 -11.34
C SER A 154 4.60 3.03 -10.74
N SER A 155 5.43 3.82 -10.06
CA SER A 155 5.03 5.07 -9.43
C SER A 155 4.67 6.12 -10.50
N VAL A 156 5.55 6.38 -11.47
CA VAL A 156 5.33 7.36 -12.54
C VAL A 156 4.10 7.02 -13.37
N TYR A 157 3.93 5.76 -13.76
CA TYR A 157 2.74 5.33 -14.50
C TYR A 157 1.46 5.46 -13.66
N GLY A 158 1.54 5.11 -12.37
CA GLY A 158 0.47 5.32 -11.41
C GLY A 158 0.07 6.79 -11.30
N TRP A 159 1.03 7.68 -11.10
CA TRP A 159 0.81 9.11 -10.98
C TRP A 159 0.26 9.73 -12.26
N ARG A 160 0.73 9.29 -13.43
CA ARG A 160 0.21 9.78 -14.72
C ARG A 160 -1.20 9.30 -15.04
N SER A 161 -1.63 8.16 -14.48
CA SER A 161 -2.98 7.63 -14.69
C SER A 161 -4.03 8.14 -13.69
N LEU A 162 -3.58 8.82 -12.62
CA LEU A 162 -4.46 9.41 -11.61
C LEU A 162 -5.40 10.51 -12.15
N PRO A 163 -4.94 11.51 -12.92
CA PRO A 163 -5.81 12.58 -13.45
C PRO A 163 -6.96 12.07 -14.31
N TYR A 164 -6.77 10.92 -14.97
CA TYR A 164 -7.77 10.31 -15.84
C TYR A 164 -8.84 9.50 -15.08
N ARG A 165 -8.51 8.97 -13.90
CA ARG A 165 -9.44 8.15 -13.09
C ARG A 165 -10.19 8.93 -12.04
N TYR A 166 -9.60 10.01 -11.53
CA TYR A 166 -10.18 10.83 -10.46
C TYR A 166 -10.14 12.28 -10.92
N SER A 167 -10.88 12.62 -11.98
CA SER A 167 -11.00 13.98 -12.51
C SER A 167 -11.77 14.89 -11.53
N GLN A 168 -11.36 14.94 -10.27
CA GLN A 168 -11.74 15.97 -9.35
C GLN A 168 -10.90 17.19 -9.69
N ASN A 169 -11.52 18.15 -10.36
CA ASN A 169 -10.85 19.32 -10.88
C ASN A 169 -10.41 20.24 -9.70
N PRO A 170 -9.10 20.35 -9.38
CA PRO A 170 -8.64 21.22 -8.31
C PRO A 170 -8.97 22.69 -8.60
N GLU A 171 -9.06 23.08 -9.88
CA GLU A 171 -9.46 24.42 -10.29
C GLU A 171 -10.92 24.70 -9.92
N LEU A 172 -11.80 23.70 -10.05
CA LEU A 172 -13.19 23.82 -9.62
C LEU A 172 -13.28 23.97 -8.10
N GLY A 173 -12.48 23.20 -7.35
CA GLY A 173 -12.40 23.34 -5.89
C GLY A 173 -11.92 24.73 -5.46
N ALA A 174 -10.89 25.27 -6.13
CA ALA A 174 -10.39 26.61 -5.88
C ALA A 174 -11.42 27.70 -6.27
N ALA A 175 -12.09 27.56 -7.41
CA ALA A 175 -13.13 28.49 -7.85
C ALA A 175 -14.33 28.53 -6.89
N LEU A 176 -14.65 27.41 -6.23
CA LEU A 176 -15.69 27.33 -5.21
C LEU A 176 -15.28 28.03 -3.90
N ALA A 177 -14.00 28.24 -3.63
CA ALA A 177 -13.53 28.92 -2.43
C ALA A 177 -13.94 30.40 -2.38
N ASP A 178 -14.06 31.03 -3.56
CA ASP A 178 -14.49 32.44 -3.70
C ASP A 178 -16.01 32.61 -3.53
N ILE A 179 -16.76 31.52 -3.54
CA ILE A 179 -18.21 31.52 -3.32
C ILE A 179 -18.46 31.34 -1.81
N PRO A 180 -19.33 32.18 -1.20
CA PRO A 180 -19.59 32.14 0.24
C PRO A 180 -19.88 30.73 0.77
N ALA A 181 -19.30 30.41 1.93
CA ALA A 181 -19.24 29.04 2.46
C ALA A 181 -20.61 28.35 2.56
N HIS A 182 -20.81 27.34 1.71
CA HIS A 182 -21.99 26.49 1.71
C HIS A 182 -21.67 25.06 2.18
N ARG A 183 -22.72 24.23 2.24
CA ARG A 183 -22.61 22.78 2.44
C ARG A 183 -22.59 22.09 1.08
N MET A 184 -21.72 21.09 0.92
CA MET A 184 -21.63 20.27 -0.30
C MET A 184 -21.84 18.80 0.02
N ALA A 185 -22.67 18.11 -0.74
CA ALA A 185 -22.70 16.65 -0.70
C ALA A 185 -21.70 16.12 -1.74
N VAL A 186 -20.76 15.29 -1.31
CA VAL A 186 -19.73 14.72 -2.19
C VAL A 186 -19.79 13.19 -2.13
N SER A 187 -19.58 12.55 -3.28
CA SER A 187 -19.45 11.08 -3.34
C SER A 187 -18.05 10.61 -2.93
N GLU A 188 -17.05 11.47 -2.98
CA GLU A 188 -15.67 11.13 -2.64
C GLU A 188 -15.03 12.30 -1.89
N ALA A 189 -14.39 12.01 -0.75
CA ALA A 189 -13.49 12.96 -0.12
C ALA A 189 -12.26 13.18 -1.02
N GLY A 190 -11.86 14.44 -1.25
CA GLY A 190 -10.76 14.73 -2.17
C GLY A 190 -10.55 16.23 -2.42
N HIS A 191 -10.26 16.58 -3.68
CA HIS A 191 -9.83 17.92 -4.06
C HIS A 191 -10.92 18.99 -3.87
N LEU A 192 -12.19 18.66 -4.11
CA LEU A 192 -13.29 19.63 -3.96
C LEU A 192 -13.46 20.09 -2.50
N PRO A 193 -13.66 19.21 -1.49
CA PRO A 193 -13.66 19.61 -0.08
C PRO A 193 -12.38 20.34 0.33
N TYR A 194 -11.22 19.83 -0.10
CA TYR A 194 -9.92 20.34 0.32
C TYR A 194 -9.65 21.77 -0.17
N TYR A 195 -9.88 22.05 -1.46
CA TYR A 195 -9.59 23.36 -2.05
C TYR A 195 -10.71 24.39 -1.82
N SER A 196 -11.98 23.96 -1.71
CA SER A 196 -13.09 24.90 -1.48
C SER A 196 -13.21 25.36 -0.03
N GLY A 197 -12.76 24.53 0.94
CA GLY A 197 -12.97 24.78 2.36
C GLY A 197 -14.43 24.68 2.82
N TRP A 198 -15.35 24.25 1.94
CA TRP A 198 -16.76 24.10 2.25
C TRP A 198 -17.01 22.95 3.23
N LYS A 199 -18.11 23.02 3.98
CA LYS A 199 -18.53 21.91 4.85
C LYS A 199 -19.07 20.78 3.97
N THR A 200 -18.47 19.61 4.03
CA THR A 200 -18.87 18.50 3.14
C THR A 200 -19.59 17.38 3.88
N LEU A 201 -20.69 16.90 3.29
CA LEU A 201 -21.34 15.65 3.65
C LEU A 201 -20.83 14.57 2.71
N ASP A 202 -20.06 13.62 3.24
CA ASP A 202 -19.59 12.47 2.50
C ASP A 202 -20.72 11.44 2.36
N LEU A 203 -21.27 11.31 1.16
CA LEU A 203 -22.35 10.38 0.85
C LEU A 203 -21.88 8.92 0.80
N TRP A 204 -20.56 8.67 0.76
CA TRP A 204 -19.98 7.34 0.72
C TRP A 204 -19.46 6.85 2.08
N GLY A 205 -19.39 7.73 3.09
CA GLY A 205 -19.04 7.37 4.46
C GLY A 205 -17.55 7.02 4.65
N LEU A 206 -16.68 7.56 3.79
CA LEU A 206 -15.23 7.41 3.91
C LEU A 206 -14.63 8.37 4.97
N GLN A 207 -15.33 9.45 5.33
CA GLN A 207 -14.98 10.34 6.44
C GLN A 207 -16.15 10.52 7.42
N TYR A 208 -15.94 10.15 8.69
CA TYR A 208 -16.81 10.56 9.79
C TYR A 208 -16.45 11.98 10.23
N ALA A 209 -17.46 12.71 10.69
CA ALA A 209 -17.38 14.08 11.17
C ALA A 209 -16.26 14.27 12.21
N HIS A 210 -15.14 14.89 11.83
CA HIS A 210 -14.05 15.18 12.75
C HIS A 210 -14.09 16.65 13.20
N PRO A 211 -14.05 16.99 14.51
CA PRO A 211 -14.09 18.37 14.99
C PRO A 211 -12.94 19.29 14.52
N GLY A 212 -11.84 18.75 13.98
CA GLY A 212 -10.71 19.52 13.45
C GLY A 212 -10.79 19.85 11.95
N HIS A 213 -11.76 19.31 11.22
CA HIS A 213 -12.03 19.62 9.82
C HIS A 213 -13.46 20.14 9.69
N PRO A 214 -13.73 21.24 8.97
CA PRO A 214 -15.07 21.83 8.90
C PRO A 214 -16.15 20.91 8.27
N GLY A 215 -15.82 19.70 7.82
CA GLY A 215 -16.73 18.72 7.21
C GLY A 215 -17.52 17.82 8.18
N GLY A 216 -17.67 18.18 9.46
CA GLY A 216 -18.28 17.30 10.44
C GLY A 216 -19.22 17.98 11.43
N GLY A 217 -20.46 18.25 11.02
CA GLY A 217 -21.50 18.69 11.94
C GLY A 217 -22.84 18.14 11.50
N SER A 218 -23.32 17.16 12.26
CA SER A 218 -24.74 16.84 12.43
C SER A 218 -25.54 18.10 12.72
#